data_AF-A0AAX3HMA6-F1
#
_entry.id   AF-A0AAX3HMA6-F1
#
_cell.length_a   1.000
_cell.length_b   1.000
_cell.length_c   1.000
_cell.angle_alpha   90.00
_cell.angle_beta   90.00
_cell.angle_gamma   90.00
#
_symmetry.space_group_name_H-M   'P 1'
#
loop_
_entity.id
_entity.type
_entity.pdbx_description
1 polymer ?
#
loop_
_entity_poly.entity_id
_entity_poly.type
_entity_poly.pdbx_seq_one_letter_code
_entity_poly.pdbx_strand_id
1 'polypeptide(L)' 'MNKESPEEKRERMRQSELKSNPTGSLHDGLNRAETGSSVDIAGGMNWKGTGIIILVLLLGYIVYTYFFS' A
#
# COMPACT_ATOMS: atom_id res chain seq x y z
N MET A 1 -38.84 -8.07 -22.68
CA MET A 1 -37.53 -8.68 -22.99
C MET A 1 -36.53 -7.53 -23.17
N ASN A 2 -35.89 -7.08 -22.08
CA ASN A 2 -34.86 -6.03 -22.17
C ASN A 2 -33.66 -6.63 -22.91
N LYS A 3 -33.39 -6.13 -24.11
CA LYS A 3 -32.19 -6.50 -24.86
C LYS A 3 -31.05 -5.67 -24.26
N GLU A 4 -30.09 -6.31 -23.60
CA GLU A 4 -28.86 -5.67 -23.14
C GLU A 4 -28.25 -4.86 -24.31
N SER A 5 -27.80 -3.64 -23.99
CA SER A 5 -27.10 -2.79 -24.93
C SER A 5 -25.83 -3.51 -25.44
N PRO A 6 -25.42 -3.29 -26.71
CA PRO A 6 -24.13 -3.78 -27.21
C PRO A 6 -22.94 -3.39 -26.31
N GLU A 7 -23.04 -2.26 -25.62
CA GLU A 7 -22.04 -1.77 -24.67
C GLU A 7 -22.03 -2.58 -23.38
N GLU A 8 -23.21 -2.88 -22.82
CA GLU A 8 -23.34 -3.74 -21.63
C GLU A 8 -22.79 -5.15 -21.91
N LYS A 9 -23.05 -5.69 -23.11
CA LYS A 9 -22.54 -7.00 -23.50
C LYS A 9 -21.01 -7.02 -23.60
N ARG A 10 -20.40 -5.93 -24.08
CA ARG A 10 -18.93 -5.78 -24.12
C ARG A 10 -18.34 -5.65 -22.73
N GLU A 11 -18.96 -4.83 -21.89
CA GLU A 11 -18.52 -4.62 -20.51
C GLU A 11 -18.62 -5.91 -19.69
N ARG A 12 -19.70 -6.68 -19.86
CA ARG A 12 -19.86 -8.00 -19.25
C ARG A 12 -18.77 -8.98 -19.68
N MET A 13 -18.40 -9.01 -20.96
CA MET A 13 -17.31 -9.88 -21.44
C MET A 13 -15.97 -9.45 -20.80
N ARG A 14 -15.67 -8.15 -20.77
CA ARG A 14 -14.47 -7.62 -20.11
C ARG A 14 -14.41 -7.95 -18.62
N GLN A 15 -15.53 -7.84 -17.90
CA GLN A 15 -15.61 -8.22 -16.50
C GLN A 15 -15.49 -9.73 -16.30
N SER A 16 -16.01 -10.55 -17.22
CA SER A 16 -15.89 -12.00 -17.16
C SER A 16 -14.43 -12.45 -17.35
N GLU A 17 -13.67 -11.78 -18.22
CA GLU A 17 -12.23 -12.02 -18.40
C GLU A 17 -11.42 -11.63 -17.16
N LEU A 18 -11.67 -10.43 -16.60
CA LEU A 18 -11.05 -9.97 -15.35
C LEU A 18 -11.31 -10.93 -14.18
N LYS A 19 -12.54 -11.45 -14.07
CA LYS A 19 -12.94 -12.39 -13.01
C LYS A 19 -12.40 -13.80 -13.24
N SER A 20 -12.14 -14.18 -14.49
CA SER A 20 -11.55 -15.47 -14.88
C SER A 20 -10.04 -15.52 -14.70
N ASN A 21 -9.37 -14.36 -14.70
CA ASN A 21 -7.93 -14.23 -14.42
C ASN A 21 -7.65 -13.31 -13.21
N PRO A 22 -8.10 -13.71 -12.00
CA PRO A 22 -7.88 -12.92 -10.79
C PRO A 22 -6.38 -12.74 -10.50
N THR A 23 -5.57 -13.76 -10.81
CA THR A 23 -4.12 -13.79 -10.55
C THR A 23 -3.37 -12.70 -11.33
N GLY A 24 -3.76 -12.39 -12.57
CA GLY A 24 -3.12 -11.33 -13.36
C GLY A 24 -3.30 -9.93 -12.75
N SER A 25 -4.52 -9.60 -12.32
CA SER A 25 -4.81 -8.32 -11.66
C SER A 25 -4.15 -8.17 -10.30
N LEU A 26 -3.97 -9.29 -9.57
CA LEU A 26 -3.27 -9.32 -8.30
C LEU A 26 -1.77 -9.16 -8.49
N HIS A 27 -1.19 -9.75 -9.54
CA HIS A 27 0.22 -9.60 -9.85
C HIS A 27 0.56 -8.17 -10.32
N ASP A 28 -0.32 -7.51 -11.07
CA ASP A 28 -0.18 -6.10 -11.41
C ASP A 28 -0.37 -5.19 -10.19
N GLY A 29 -1.32 -5.50 -9.30
CA GLY A 29 -1.54 -4.77 -8.05
C GLY A 29 -0.38 -4.93 -7.07
N LEU A 30 0.19 -6.13 -6.97
CA LEU A 30 1.37 -6.42 -6.16
C LEU A 30 2.59 -5.75 -6.76
N ASN A 31 2.84 -5.90 -8.08
CA ASN A 31 3.96 -5.24 -8.77
C ASN A 31 3.91 -3.73 -8.59
N ARG A 32 2.71 -3.14 -8.60
CA ARG A 32 2.50 -1.72 -8.32
C ARG A 32 2.71 -1.34 -6.86
N ALA A 33 2.41 -2.21 -5.90
CA ALA A 33 2.68 -1.98 -4.49
C ALA A 33 4.16 -2.17 -4.12
N GLU A 34 4.87 -3.05 -4.83
CA GLU A 34 6.29 -3.35 -4.59
C GLU A 34 7.25 -2.44 -5.38
N THR A 35 6.85 -1.93 -6.54
CA THR A 35 7.65 -0.95 -7.33
C THR A 35 7.16 0.50 -7.22
N GLY A 36 5.91 0.71 -6.85
CA GLY A 36 5.31 2.01 -6.66
C GLY A 36 5.41 2.44 -5.21
N SER A 37 6.45 3.24 -4.94
CA SER A 37 6.40 4.27 -3.89
C SER A 37 6.69 3.78 -2.47
N SER A 38 7.98 3.52 -2.20
CA SER A 38 8.56 3.75 -0.88
C SER A 38 8.28 5.17 -0.34
N VAL A 39 7.91 6.11 -1.22
CA VAL A 39 7.38 7.44 -0.90
C VAL A 39 5.92 7.41 -0.41
N ASP A 40 5.07 6.47 -0.81
CA ASP A 40 3.71 6.27 -0.28
C ASP A 40 3.75 5.43 1.00
N ILE A 41 4.73 4.53 1.14
CA ILE A 41 5.04 3.93 2.45
C ILE A 41 5.55 5.03 3.39
N ALA A 42 6.48 5.89 2.99
CA ALA A 42 6.94 7.00 3.85
C ALA A 42 5.90 8.14 4.02
N GLY A 43 5.03 8.34 3.03
CA GLY A 43 3.99 9.37 3.00
C GLY A 43 2.69 8.96 3.70
N GLY A 44 2.39 7.65 3.73
CA GLY A 44 1.29 7.05 4.48
C GLY A 44 1.69 6.47 5.84
N MET A 45 2.98 6.15 6.06
CA MET A 45 3.49 5.83 7.38
C MET A 45 3.49 7.11 8.19
N ASN A 46 2.80 7.07 9.33
CA ASN A 46 2.73 8.17 10.29
C ASN A 46 4.15 8.50 10.78
N TRP A 47 4.87 9.35 10.04
CA TRP A 47 6.23 9.81 10.35
C TRP A 47 6.30 10.45 11.74
N LYS A 48 5.15 10.92 12.24
CA LYS A 48 4.95 11.34 13.63
C LYS A 48 5.28 10.24 14.64
N GLY A 49 4.86 9.00 14.39
CA GLY A 49 5.18 7.84 15.22
C GLY A 49 6.67 7.51 15.19
N THR A 50 7.28 7.50 14.00
CA THR A 50 8.73 7.31 13.84
C THR A 50 9.51 8.41 14.55
N GLY A 51 9.08 9.67 14.46
CA GLY A 51 9.71 10.80 15.15
C GLY A 51 9.65 10.69 16.68
N ILE A 52 8.54 10.21 17.23
CA ILE A 52 8.40 9.99 18.68
C ILE A 52 9.34 8.86 19.15
N ILE A 53 9.41 7.74 18.41
CA ILE A 53 10.31 6.63 18.75
C ILE A 53 11.77 7.09 18.76
N ILE A 54 12.18 7.84 17.73
CA ILE A 54 13.53 8.39 17.64
C ILE A 54 13.81 9.31 18.84
N LEU A 55 12.88 10.19 19.20
CA LEU A 55 13.03 11.10 20.33
C LEU A 55 13.22 10.35 21.66
N VAL A 56 12.42 9.31 21.91
CA VAL A 56 12.52 8.48 23.12
C VAL A 56 13.86 7.76 23.20
N LEU A 57 14.33 7.18 22.09
CA LEU A 57 15.64 6.53 22.03
C LEU A 57 16.78 7.50 22.31
N LEU A 58 16.70 8.72 21.77
CA LEU A 58 17.71 9.76 21.95
C LEU A 58 17.77 10.24 23.41
N LEU A 59 16.61 10.48 24.03
CA LEU A 59 16.53 10.84 25.45
C LEU A 59 17.02 9.71 26.36
N GLY A 60 16.59 8.47 26.09
CA GLY A 60 17.04 7.30 26.83
C GLY A 60 18.56 7.11 26.74
N TYR A 61 19.13 7.32 25.54
CA TYR A 61 20.57 7.28 25.34
C TYR A 61 21.30 8.36 26.14
N ILE A 62 20.82 9.61 26.11
CA ILE A 62 21.42 10.71 26.89
C ILE A 62 21.43 10.39 28.38
N VAL A 63 20.31 9.88 28.92
CA VAL A 63 20.21 9.49 30.34
C VAL A 63 21.18 8.33 30.64
N TYR A 64 21.21 7.30 29.80
CA TYR A 64 22.12 6.18 29.98
C TYR A 64 23.58 6.63 29.98
N THR A 65 24.00 7.42 28.99
CA THR A 65 25.37 7.94 28.92
C THR A 65 25.70 8.83 30.12
N TYR A 66 24.75 9.62 30.63
CA TYR A 66 25.03 10.49 31.77
C TYR A 66 25.20 9.74 33.10
N PHE A 67 24.50 8.61 33.28
CA PHE A 67 24.51 7.86 34.54
C PHE A 67 25.40 6.61 34.53
N PHE A 68 25.65 6.01 33.37
CA PHE A 68 26.31 4.70 33.22
C PHE A 68 27.57 4.73 32.34
N SER A 69 27.94 5.89 31.79
CA SER A 69 29.22 6.12 31.09
C SER A 69 30.07 7.15 31.80
#